data_AF-A0ABC8QPR1-F1
#
_entry.id   AF-A0ABC8QPR1-F1
#
_cell.length_a   1.000
_cell.length_b   1.000
_cell.length_c   1.000
_cell.angle_alpha   90.00
_cell.angle_beta   90.00
_cell.angle_gamma   90.00
#
_symmetry.space_group_name_H-M   'P 1'
#
loop_
_entity.id
_entity.type
_entity.pdbx_description
1 polymer ?
#
loop_
_entity_poly.entity_id
_entity_poly.type
_entity_poly.pdbx_seq_one_letter_code
_entity_poly.pdbx_strand_id
1 'polypeptide(L)'
;MNAMYTLGVRRLVVVGLAPFGCTPLIKTLRDDTKCDATFNSVALSFNSKLKARLAILKKSLGMKAAYIDVYNMVDKAIQNPQKYGFSETSKGCCGTGTIEYAGSCKGLSTCADRTKYLFWDAAHFTEKMYKIIADEALTSVIEMGLAPFGCTPLIKTLRDDTKCDATFNSVALSFNSKLKARLAILKKSLGMKAAYIDVYNMVDKTIQNPQKYGFSETSKGCCGTGTIEYAGSCKGLSTCADRTKYLFWDAAHFTEKMYKIIADEALTSVIESLLN
;
A
#
# COMPACT_ATOMS: atom_id res chain seq x y z
N MET A 1 -21.02 7.50 -4.44
CA MET A 1 -20.56 6.09 -4.41
C MET A 1 -21.29 5.21 -5.44
N ASN A 2 -22.63 5.11 -5.42
CA ASN A 2 -23.36 4.34 -6.45
C ASN A 2 -23.08 4.83 -7.89
N ALA A 3 -23.11 6.15 -8.11
CA ALA A 3 -22.75 6.73 -9.41
C ALA A 3 -21.30 6.40 -9.84
N MET A 4 -20.36 6.30 -8.89
CA MET A 4 -18.98 5.88 -9.23
C MET A 4 -18.94 4.42 -9.65
N TYR A 5 -19.75 3.58 -9.02
CA TYR A 5 -19.88 2.17 -9.40
C TYR A 5 -20.48 2.01 -10.81
N THR A 6 -21.51 2.79 -11.16
CA THR A 6 -22.08 2.78 -12.52
C THR A 6 -21.07 3.23 -13.57
N LEU A 7 -20.12 4.09 -13.19
CA LEU A 7 -18.99 4.52 -14.01
C LEU A 7 -17.80 3.53 -14.03
N GLY A 8 -17.94 2.35 -13.41
CA GLY A 8 -16.91 1.29 -13.47
C GLY A 8 -15.98 1.21 -12.26
N VAL A 9 -16.11 2.07 -11.25
CA VAL A 9 -15.30 1.96 -10.03
C VAL A 9 -15.64 0.66 -9.27
N ARG A 10 -14.62 -0.13 -8.95
CA ARG A 10 -14.76 -1.40 -8.19
C ARG A 10 -13.95 -1.43 -6.88
N ARG A 11 -13.01 -0.51 -6.73
CA ARG A 11 -12.18 -0.34 -5.53
C ARG A 11 -12.34 1.08 -5.00
N LEU A 12 -12.58 1.23 -3.71
CA LEU A 12 -12.77 2.54 -3.07
C LEU A 12 -11.99 2.59 -1.75
N VAL A 13 -11.28 3.68 -1.52
CA VAL A 13 -10.73 4.01 -0.21
C VAL A 13 -11.42 5.30 0.21
N VAL A 14 -11.98 5.32 1.41
CA VAL A 14 -12.69 6.52 1.92
C VAL A 14 -12.12 6.91 3.26
N VAL A 15 -11.82 8.20 3.38
CA VAL A 15 -11.27 8.83 4.56
C VAL A 15 -12.42 9.33 5.43
N GLY A 16 -12.41 8.97 6.72
CA GLY A 16 -13.33 9.52 7.71
C GLY A 16 -12.99 10.96 8.12
N LEU A 17 -13.94 11.64 8.76
CA LEU A 17 -13.70 12.94 9.38
C LEU A 17 -12.77 12.80 10.58
N ALA A 18 -11.84 13.75 10.71
CA ALA A 18 -11.00 13.92 11.89
C ALA A 18 -11.82 14.48 13.08
N PRO A 19 -11.30 14.50 14.33
CA PRO A 19 -12.00 15.08 15.48
C PRO A 19 -11.98 16.60 15.38
N PHE A 20 -12.81 17.16 14.50
CA PHE A 20 -12.74 18.58 14.16
C PHE A 20 -13.19 19.50 15.31
N GLY A 21 -13.88 18.98 16.33
CA GLY A 21 -14.12 19.70 17.59
C GLY A 21 -12.84 19.99 18.38
N CYS A 22 -11.73 19.33 18.03
CA CYS A 22 -10.42 19.56 18.63
C CYS A 22 -9.56 20.60 17.88
N THR A 23 -10.02 21.15 16.76
CA THR A 23 -9.22 22.12 15.99
C THR A 23 -9.02 23.41 16.79
N PRO A 24 -7.89 24.12 16.59
CA PRO A 24 -7.67 25.41 17.24
C PRO A 24 -8.79 26.42 16.99
N LEU A 25 -9.37 26.42 15.78
CA LEU A 25 -10.50 27.29 15.43
C LEU A 25 -11.73 27.02 16.30
N ILE A 26 -12.13 25.76 16.45
CA ILE A 26 -13.33 25.43 17.24
C ILE A 26 -13.11 25.75 18.71
N LYS A 27 -11.93 25.44 19.25
CA LYS A 27 -11.52 25.81 20.62
C LYS A 27 -11.64 27.32 20.85
N THR A 28 -11.12 28.12 19.92
CA THR A 28 -11.16 29.59 20.00
C THR A 28 -12.59 30.12 19.91
N LEU A 29 -13.41 29.60 19.00
CA LEU A 29 -14.83 29.99 18.88
C LEU A 29 -15.68 29.60 20.10
N ARG A 30 -15.25 28.58 20.85
CA ARG A 30 -15.89 28.13 22.09
C ARG A 30 -15.33 28.79 23.34
N ASP A 31 -14.28 29.59 23.21
CA ASP A 31 -13.51 30.12 24.33
C ASP A 31 -13.10 29.00 25.32
N ASP A 32 -12.67 27.86 24.78
CA ASP A 32 -12.27 26.68 25.54
C ASP A 32 -10.93 26.12 25.02
N THR A 33 -10.21 25.45 25.91
CA THR A 33 -8.97 24.72 25.61
C THR A 33 -9.22 23.25 25.27
N LYS A 34 -10.38 22.72 25.66
CA LYS A 34 -10.80 21.33 25.44
C LYS A 34 -11.47 21.15 24.08
N CYS A 35 -11.51 19.92 23.60
CA CYS A 35 -12.26 19.59 22.39
C CYS A 35 -13.76 19.75 22.62
N ASP A 36 -14.47 20.34 21.65
CA ASP A 36 -15.93 20.43 21.69
C ASP A 36 -16.56 19.06 21.42
N ALA A 37 -17.30 18.54 22.41
CA ALA A 37 -17.95 17.24 22.34
C ALA A 37 -19.10 17.18 21.32
N THR A 38 -19.80 18.29 21.09
CA THR A 38 -20.92 18.35 20.14
C THR A 38 -20.42 18.19 18.71
N PHE A 39 -19.37 18.93 18.34
CA PHE A 39 -18.75 18.83 17.03
C PHE A 39 -18.08 17.46 16.82
N ASN A 40 -17.40 16.92 17.82
CA ASN A 40 -16.85 15.56 17.75
C ASN A 40 -17.94 14.49 17.60
N SER A 41 -19.10 14.65 18.25
CA SER A 41 -20.26 13.76 18.07
C SER A 41 -20.78 13.76 16.63
N VAL A 42 -20.82 14.93 15.97
CA VAL A 42 -21.16 15.03 14.54
C VAL A 42 -20.16 14.27 13.67
N ALA A 43 -18.86 14.41 13.92
CA ALA A 43 -17.81 13.67 13.21
C ALA A 43 -17.98 12.15 13.34
N LEU A 44 -18.19 11.68 14.57
CA LEU A 44 -18.39 10.27 14.88
C LEU A 44 -19.66 9.71 14.24
N SER A 45 -20.76 10.46 14.26
CA SER A 45 -22.01 10.10 13.62
C SER A 45 -21.86 9.95 12.10
N PHE A 46 -21.19 10.91 11.45
CA PHE A 46 -20.86 10.83 10.03
C PHE A 46 -20.00 9.60 9.71
N ASN A 47 -18.92 9.39 10.47
CA ASN A 47 -18.02 8.25 10.28
C ASN A 47 -18.73 6.90 10.48
N SER A 48 -19.66 6.81 11.43
CA SER A 48 -20.48 5.62 11.65
C SER A 48 -21.38 5.33 10.45
N LYS A 49 -22.12 6.33 9.96
CA LYS A 49 -22.98 6.20 8.76
C LYS A 49 -22.16 5.86 7.51
N LEU A 50 -20.97 6.43 7.38
CA LEU A 50 -20.05 6.15 6.28
C LEU A 50 -19.61 4.69 6.28
N LYS A 51 -19.14 4.17 7.43
CA LYS A 51 -18.78 2.75 7.59
C LYS A 51 -19.94 1.82 7.26
N ALA A 52 -21.14 2.13 7.76
CA ALA A 52 -22.34 1.37 7.44
C ALA A 52 -22.63 1.36 5.93
N ARG A 53 -22.50 2.50 5.26
CA ARG A 53 -22.68 2.59 3.81
C ARG A 53 -21.65 1.77 3.04
N LEU A 54 -20.38 1.81 3.44
CA LEU A 54 -19.33 0.99 2.82
C LEU A 54 -19.60 -0.51 2.99
N ALA A 55 -20.10 -0.94 4.15
CA ALA A 55 -20.50 -2.33 4.38
C ALA A 55 -21.64 -2.76 3.45
N ILE A 56 -22.65 -1.90 3.26
CA ILE A 56 -23.74 -2.15 2.29
C ILE A 56 -23.17 -2.29 0.87
N LEU A 57 -22.29 -1.39 0.43
CA LEU A 57 -21.71 -1.44 -0.92
C LEU A 57 -20.88 -2.70 -1.17
N LYS A 58 -20.10 -3.14 -0.16
CA LYS A 58 -19.37 -4.42 -0.21
C LYS A 58 -20.32 -5.59 -0.43
N LYS A 59 -21.41 -5.63 0.35
CA LYS A 59 -22.39 -6.73 0.32
C LYS A 59 -23.26 -6.72 -0.94
N SER A 60 -23.76 -5.56 -1.36
CA SER A 60 -24.76 -5.46 -2.42
C SER A 60 -24.17 -5.33 -3.81
N LEU A 61 -22.95 -4.79 -3.95
CA LEU A 61 -22.31 -4.52 -5.24
C LEU A 61 -20.99 -5.26 -5.43
N GLY A 62 -20.56 -6.08 -4.46
CA GLY A 62 -19.27 -6.78 -4.51
C GLY A 62 -18.05 -5.83 -4.55
N MET A 63 -18.23 -4.57 -4.16
CA MET A 63 -17.15 -3.58 -4.20
C MET A 63 -16.07 -3.90 -3.16
N LYS A 64 -14.81 -3.69 -3.52
CA LYS A 64 -13.71 -3.69 -2.54
C LYS A 64 -13.62 -2.28 -1.95
N ALA A 65 -13.85 -2.14 -0.65
CA ALA A 65 -13.77 -0.84 0.02
C ALA A 65 -12.91 -0.87 1.28
N ALA A 66 -12.14 0.19 1.51
CA ALA A 66 -11.41 0.43 2.75
C ALA A 66 -11.85 1.76 3.38
N TYR A 67 -11.78 1.83 4.70
CA TYR A 67 -12.08 3.03 5.48
C TYR A 67 -10.81 3.41 6.25
N ILE A 68 -10.39 4.67 6.11
CA ILE A 68 -9.25 5.22 6.85
C ILE A 68 -9.81 6.01 8.04
N ASP A 69 -9.49 5.54 9.24
CA ASP A 69 -10.03 6.07 10.48
C ASP A 69 -9.23 7.26 11.04
N VAL A 70 -9.17 8.35 10.27
CA VAL A 70 -8.41 9.56 10.63
C VAL A 70 -8.84 10.14 11.97
N TYR A 71 -10.11 9.95 12.37
CA TYR A 71 -10.59 10.35 13.69
C TYR A 71 -9.69 9.81 14.81
N ASN A 72 -9.54 8.48 14.84
CA ASN A 72 -8.78 7.80 15.88
C ASN A 72 -7.28 8.05 15.76
N MET A 73 -6.74 8.21 14.55
CA MET A 73 -5.33 8.53 14.33
C MET A 73 -4.98 9.90 14.95
N VAL A 74 -5.81 10.91 14.66
CA VAL A 74 -5.62 12.27 15.17
C VAL A 74 -5.91 12.35 16.66
N ASP A 75 -6.98 11.72 17.15
CA ASP A 75 -7.30 11.71 18.57
C ASP A 75 -6.16 11.12 19.40
N LYS A 76 -5.58 9.98 18.99
CA LYS A 76 -4.39 9.42 19.65
C LYS A 76 -3.20 10.38 19.69
N ALA A 77 -2.96 11.11 18.61
CA ALA A 77 -1.89 12.11 18.54
C ALA A 77 -2.14 13.33 19.44
N ILE A 78 -3.41 13.73 19.61
CA ILE A 78 -3.81 14.79 20.55
C ILE A 78 -3.66 14.32 22.01
N GLN A 79 -4.11 13.10 22.32
CA GLN A 79 -4.06 12.56 23.68
C GLN A 79 -2.64 12.19 24.12
N ASN A 80 -1.77 11.78 23.20
CA ASN A 80 -0.40 11.32 23.48
C ASN A 80 0.64 11.99 22.57
N PRO A 81 0.77 13.32 22.59
CA PRO A 81 1.54 14.07 21.58
C PRO A 81 3.01 13.68 21.55
N GLN A 82 3.61 13.41 22.71
CA GLN A 82 5.01 13.01 22.82
C GLN A 82 5.32 11.69 22.10
N LYS A 83 4.38 10.73 22.08
CA LYS A 83 4.52 9.47 21.35
C LYS A 83 4.70 9.69 19.85
N TYR A 84 4.09 10.75 19.32
CA TYR A 84 4.15 11.15 17.92
C TYR A 84 5.18 12.28 17.69
N GLY A 85 5.94 12.64 18.73
CA GLY A 85 6.97 13.68 18.72
C GLY A 85 6.42 15.11 18.57
N PHE A 86 5.17 15.35 18.95
CA PHE A 86 4.57 16.68 19.02
C PHE A 86 4.74 17.27 20.43
N SER A 87 4.95 18.57 20.50
CA SER A 87 4.89 19.35 21.75
C SER A 87 3.72 20.33 21.78
N GLU A 88 3.12 20.66 20.62
CA GLU A 88 1.99 21.57 20.51
C GLU A 88 0.85 20.93 19.70
N THR A 89 -0.36 20.88 20.26
CA THR A 89 -1.57 20.28 19.66
C THR A 89 -2.82 21.15 19.82
N SER A 90 -2.70 22.32 20.46
CA SER A 90 -3.77 23.25 20.73
C SER A 90 -3.81 24.44 19.77
N LYS A 91 -2.69 24.75 19.12
CA LYS A 91 -2.54 25.86 18.17
C LYS A 91 -1.91 25.43 16.85
N GLY A 92 -2.24 26.18 15.79
CA GLY A 92 -1.53 26.14 14.52
C GLY A 92 -0.13 26.75 14.60
N CYS A 93 0.76 26.31 13.71
CA CYS A 93 2.10 26.86 13.56
C CYS A 93 2.11 28.27 12.94
N CYS A 94 1.10 28.62 12.15
CA CYS A 94 1.02 29.90 11.45
C CYS A 94 0.24 30.95 12.23
N GLY A 95 0.72 32.21 12.19
CA GLY A 95 0.01 33.36 12.77
C GLY A 95 -0.10 33.24 14.28
N THR A 96 -1.27 33.57 14.84
CA THR A 96 -1.57 33.25 16.25
C THR A 96 -1.83 31.76 16.46
N GLY A 97 -2.18 31.04 15.39
CA GLY A 97 -2.50 29.62 15.40
C GLY A 97 -3.90 29.32 15.94
N THR A 98 -4.73 30.34 16.13
CA THR A 98 -6.04 30.21 16.81
C THR A 98 -7.21 30.40 15.85
N ILE A 99 -7.09 31.30 14.88
CA ILE A 99 -8.18 31.64 13.95
C ILE A 99 -7.73 31.65 12.49
N GLU A 100 -6.43 31.71 12.21
CA GLU A 100 -5.91 31.81 10.86
C GLU A 100 -5.94 30.45 10.19
N TYR A 101 -6.53 30.35 9.00
CA TYR A 101 -6.55 29.13 8.21
C TYR A 101 -6.45 29.45 6.71
N ALA A 102 -5.83 28.54 5.96
CA ALA A 102 -5.66 28.63 4.52
C ALA A 102 -5.06 29.99 4.08
N GLY A 103 -5.82 30.80 3.34
CA GLY A 103 -5.33 32.05 2.75
C GLY A 103 -4.94 33.11 3.78
N SER A 104 -5.57 33.14 4.95
CA SER A 104 -5.28 34.16 5.98
C SER A 104 -3.91 33.96 6.64
N CYS A 105 -3.30 32.79 6.45
CA CYS A 105 -1.95 32.50 6.91
C CYS A 105 -0.84 33.13 6.07
N LYS A 106 -1.16 33.63 4.88
CA LYS A 106 -0.16 34.14 3.94
C LYS A 106 0.45 35.44 4.47
N GLY A 107 1.78 35.46 4.57
CA GLY A 107 2.53 36.65 5.02
C GLY A 107 2.61 36.81 6.54
N LEU A 108 2.07 35.87 7.31
CA LEU A 108 2.23 35.86 8.76
C LEU A 108 3.51 35.11 9.18
N SER A 109 3.94 35.38 10.42
CA SER A 109 5.00 34.60 11.05
C SER A 109 4.58 33.14 11.24
N THR A 110 5.57 32.26 11.35
CA THR A 110 5.36 30.83 11.61
C THR A 110 6.19 30.40 12.79
N CYS A 111 5.81 29.28 13.40
CA CYS A 111 6.56 28.64 14.47
C CYS A 111 7.96 28.21 14.00
N ALA A 112 8.93 28.18 14.93
CA ALA A 112 10.32 27.86 14.60
C ALA A 112 10.52 26.41 14.10
N ASP A 113 9.77 25.46 14.66
CA ASP A 113 9.84 24.05 14.27
C ASP A 113 8.43 23.46 14.06
N ARG A 114 7.98 23.47 12.80
CA ARG A 114 6.70 22.88 12.39
C ARG A 114 6.58 21.38 12.64
N THR A 115 7.69 20.66 12.85
CA THR A 115 7.67 19.22 13.15
C THR A 115 7.25 18.94 14.60
N LYS A 116 7.16 19.96 15.44
CA LYS A 116 6.68 19.87 16.83
C LYS A 116 5.19 20.19 16.97
N TYR A 117 4.56 20.69 15.91
CA TYR A 117 3.16 21.09 15.88
C TYR A 117 2.30 20.03 15.17
N LEU A 118 1.14 19.72 15.74
CA LEU A 118 0.14 18.86 15.09
C LEU A 118 -0.60 19.62 13.98
N PHE A 119 -0.90 20.89 14.21
CA PHE A 119 -1.65 21.76 13.30
C PHE A 119 -0.73 22.75 12.57
N TRP A 120 -0.93 22.90 11.25
CA TRP A 120 -0.26 23.93 10.46
C TRP A 120 -0.92 25.29 10.68
N ASP A 121 -2.25 25.32 10.59
CA ASP A 121 -3.08 26.49 10.81
C ASP A 121 -4.25 26.12 11.75
N ALA A 122 -5.23 26.98 11.94
CA ALA A 122 -6.31 26.75 12.90
C ALA A 122 -7.27 25.60 12.54
N ALA A 123 -7.14 24.98 11.36
CA ALA A 123 -8.01 23.90 10.88
C ALA A 123 -7.25 22.67 10.33
N HIS A 124 -6.11 22.88 9.68
CA HIS A 124 -5.38 21.86 8.93
C HIS A 124 -4.15 21.35 9.68
N PHE A 125 -3.81 20.09 9.44
CA PHE A 125 -2.66 19.44 10.06
C PHE A 125 -1.32 19.87 9.44
N THR A 126 -0.23 19.70 10.18
CA THR A 126 1.12 19.83 9.62
C THR A 126 1.44 18.68 8.68
N GLU A 127 2.45 18.88 7.82
CA GLU A 127 3.02 17.83 6.97
C GLU A 127 3.37 16.57 7.76
N LYS A 128 3.94 16.72 8.97
CA LYS A 128 4.29 15.59 9.83
C LYS A 128 3.07 14.78 10.25
N MET A 129 1.99 15.45 10.66
CA MET A 129 0.77 14.74 11.05
C MET A 129 0.10 14.09 9.83
N TYR A 130 0.08 14.75 8.67
CA TYR A 130 -0.36 14.11 7.42
C TYR A 130 0.49 12.89 7.04
N LYS A 131 1.80 12.93 7.26
CA LYS A 131 2.69 11.78 7.06
C LYS A 131 2.31 10.62 7.99
N ILE A 132 2.08 10.88 9.28
CA ILE A 132 1.61 9.87 10.24
C ILE A 132 0.27 9.26 9.77
N ILE A 133 -0.69 10.09 9.35
CA ILE A 133 -1.98 9.63 8.83
C ILE A 133 -1.77 8.74 7.59
N ALA A 134 -0.90 9.13 6.67
CA ALA A 134 -0.60 8.36 5.47
C ALA A 134 0.08 7.02 5.82
N ASP A 135 1.07 7.04 6.70
CA ASP A 135 1.79 5.84 7.15
C ASP A 135 0.83 4.86 7.88
N GLU A 136 -0.06 5.38 8.74
CA GLU A 136 -1.09 4.57 9.42
C GLU A 136 -2.19 4.07 8.46
N ALA A 137 -2.56 4.86 7.45
CA ALA A 137 -3.50 4.46 6.41
C ALA A 137 -2.93 3.34 5.51
N LEU A 138 -1.59 3.25 5.41
CA LEU A 138 -0.85 2.28 4.60
C LEU A 138 -0.40 1.04 5.41
N THR A 139 -1.05 0.74 6.55
CA THR A 139 -0.67 -0.32 7.54
C THR A 139 -0.68 -1.77 7.05
N SER A 140 -0.63 -2.03 5.74
CA SER A 140 -0.14 -3.29 5.19
C SER A 140 0.58 -3.02 3.87
N VAL A 141 1.91 -2.97 3.91
CA VAL A 141 2.72 -3.00 2.69
C VAL A 141 3.03 -4.45 2.37
N ILE A 142 2.52 -4.91 1.23
CA ILE A 142 2.88 -6.20 0.65
C ILE A 142 3.87 -5.90 -0.46
N GLU A 143 5.15 -6.14 -0.20
CA GLU A 143 6.19 -6.00 -1.22
C GLU A 143 6.57 -7.38 -1.75
N MET A 144 6.56 -7.51 -3.07
CA MET A 144 6.98 -8.71 -3.76
C MET A 144 8.45 -8.57 -4.17
N GLY A 145 9.25 -9.57 -3.83
CA GLY A 145 10.59 -9.68 -4.38
C GLY A 145 10.57 -9.90 -5.89
N LEU A 146 11.68 -9.58 -6.54
CA LEU A 146 11.93 -9.92 -7.93
C LEU A 146 12.09 -11.44 -8.08
N ALA A 147 11.49 -12.01 -9.11
CA ALA A 147 11.71 -13.38 -9.55
C ALA A 147 13.15 -13.59 -10.07
N PRO A 148 13.63 -14.85 -10.25
CA PRO A 148 14.93 -15.12 -10.87
C PRO A 148 14.89 -14.78 -12.36
N PHE A 149 15.09 -13.50 -12.69
CA PHE A 149 15.04 -13.00 -14.06
C PHE A 149 16.04 -13.68 -15.00
N GLY A 150 17.18 -14.16 -14.49
CA GLY A 150 18.14 -14.92 -15.28
C GLY A 150 17.58 -16.26 -15.80
N CYS A 151 16.47 -16.73 -15.24
CA CYS A 151 15.82 -17.97 -15.66
C CYS A 151 14.72 -17.77 -16.71
N THR A 152 14.37 -16.54 -17.10
CA THR A 152 13.30 -16.33 -18.09
C THR A 152 13.71 -16.84 -19.47
N PRO A 153 12.75 -17.29 -20.29
CA PRO A 153 13.04 -17.70 -21.67
C PRO A 153 13.78 -16.63 -22.47
N LEU A 154 13.45 -15.35 -22.24
CA LEU A 154 14.10 -14.22 -22.90
C LEU A 154 15.61 -14.17 -22.59
N ILE A 155 16.00 -14.22 -21.32
CA ILE A 155 17.42 -14.13 -20.95
C ILE A 155 18.19 -15.35 -21.44
N LYS A 156 17.61 -16.55 -21.29
CA LYS A 156 18.17 -17.80 -21.82
C LYS A 156 18.45 -17.71 -23.32
N THR A 157 17.48 -17.19 -24.07
CA THR A 157 17.60 -17.03 -25.53
C THR A 157 18.65 -15.99 -25.90
N LEU A 158 18.68 -14.84 -25.23
CA LEU A 158 19.69 -13.80 -25.48
C LEU A 158 21.11 -14.22 -25.11
N ARG A 159 21.26 -15.20 -24.21
CA ARG A 159 22.55 -15.76 -23.79
C ARG A 159 22.96 -17.00 -24.56
N ASP A 160 22.08 -17.54 -25.40
CA ASP A 160 22.24 -18.85 -26.04
C ASP A 160 22.58 -19.96 -25.03
N ASP A 161 21.93 -19.93 -23.86
CA ASP A 161 22.12 -20.88 -22.76
C ASP A 161 20.77 -21.42 -22.26
N THR A 162 20.74 -22.70 -21.88
CA THR A 162 19.57 -23.37 -21.29
C THR A 162 19.49 -23.17 -19.77
N LYS A 163 20.62 -22.80 -19.15
CA LYS A 163 20.75 -22.53 -17.71
C LYS A 163 20.34 -21.10 -17.38
N CYS A 164 20.03 -20.87 -16.10
CA CYS A 164 19.74 -19.52 -15.64
C CYS A 164 21.00 -18.67 -15.58
N ASP A 165 20.94 -17.42 -16.06
CA ASP A 165 22.05 -16.48 -15.98
C ASP A 165 22.27 -16.00 -14.54
N ALA A 166 23.44 -16.32 -13.99
CA ALA A 166 23.82 -15.98 -12.62
C ALA A 166 23.96 -14.47 -12.38
N THR A 167 24.36 -13.70 -13.40
CA THR A 167 24.53 -12.25 -13.30
C THR A 167 23.18 -11.57 -13.11
N PHE A 168 22.19 -11.88 -13.94
CA PHE A 168 20.83 -11.34 -13.81
C PHE A 168 20.17 -11.79 -12.50
N ASN A 169 20.40 -13.04 -12.09
CA ASN A 169 19.91 -13.55 -10.81
C ASN A 169 20.56 -12.83 -9.61
N SER A 170 21.85 -12.47 -9.69
CA SER A 170 22.54 -11.73 -8.61
C SER A 170 21.94 -10.34 -8.39
N VAL A 171 21.49 -9.67 -9.45
CA VAL A 171 20.82 -8.37 -9.36
C VAL A 171 19.48 -8.50 -8.64
N ALA A 172 18.67 -9.51 -9.00
CA ALA A 172 17.39 -9.79 -8.34
C ALA A 172 17.60 -10.10 -6.85
N LEU A 173 18.59 -10.93 -6.50
CA LEU A 173 18.93 -11.26 -5.11
C LEU A 173 19.40 -10.03 -4.32
N SER A 174 20.22 -9.16 -4.91
CA SER A 174 20.70 -7.93 -4.29
C SER A 174 19.55 -6.96 -4.00
N PHE A 175 18.65 -6.75 -4.96
CA PHE A 175 17.44 -5.95 -4.77
C PHE A 175 16.56 -6.52 -3.66
N ASN A 176 16.29 -7.83 -3.70
CA ASN A 176 15.46 -8.52 -2.71
C ASN A 176 16.03 -8.41 -1.30
N SER A 177 17.35 -8.52 -1.14
CA SER A 177 18.03 -8.36 0.15
C SER A 177 17.87 -6.94 0.70
N LYS A 178 18.09 -5.91 -0.14
CA LYS A 178 17.92 -4.50 0.24
C LYS A 178 16.46 -4.19 0.60
N LEU A 179 15.50 -4.73 -0.15
CA LEU A 179 14.07 -4.59 0.12
C LEU A 179 13.69 -5.20 1.46
N LYS A 180 14.11 -6.45 1.75
CA LYS A 180 13.92 -7.10 3.05
C LYS A 180 14.49 -6.26 4.20
N ALA A 181 15.72 -5.76 4.05
CA ALA A 181 16.37 -4.93 5.07
C ALA A 181 15.61 -3.61 5.32
N ARG A 182 15.14 -2.95 4.25
CA ARG A 182 14.36 -1.71 4.38
C ARG A 182 13.01 -1.94 5.04
N LEU A 183 12.31 -3.02 4.68
CA LEU A 183 11.06 -3.41 5.33
C LEU A 183 11.26 -3.72 6.81
N ALA A 184 12.34 -4.39 7.19
CA ALA A 184 12.67 -4.64 8.60
C ALA A 184 12.92 -3.34 9.38
N ILE A 185 13.60 -2.37 8.79
CA ILE A 185 13.78 -1.04 9.40
C ILE A 185 12.43 -0.36 9.60
N LEU A 186 11.57 -0.34 8.57
CA LEU A 186 10.24 0.31 8.64
C LEU A 186 9.33 -0.37 9.68
N LYS A 187 9.34 -1.70 9.75
CA LYS A 187 8.66 -2.47 10.81
C LYS A 187 9.10 -2.01 12.21
N LYS A 188 10.41 -1.90 12.42
CA LYS A 188 11.00 -1.56 13.73
C LYS A 188 10.83 -0.09 14.11
N SER A 189 11.01 0.83 13.15
CA SER A 189 11.03 2.26 13.43
C SER A 189 9.63 2.90 13.46
N LEU A 190 8.69 2.33 12.70
CA LEU A 190 7.34 2.89 12.53
C LEU A 190 6.23 1.98 13.07
N GLY A 191 6.56 0.79 13.59
CA GLY A 191 5.55 -0.18 14.03
C GLY A 191 4.63 -0.67 12.91
N MET A 192 5.09 -0.57 11.65
CA MET A 192 4.32 -0.97 10.48
C MET A 192 4.18 -2.48 10.40
N LYS A 193 3.00 -2.96 10.04
CA LYS A 193 2.81 -4.34 9.59
C LYS A 193 3.14 -4.40 8.08
N ALA A 194 4.14 -5.20 7.73
CA ALA A 194 4.56 -5.38 6.35
C ALA A 194 4.81 -6.86 6.07
N ALA A 195 4.48 -7.32 4.87
CA ALA A 195 4.76 -8.67 4.42
C ALA A 195 5.71 -8.60 3.23
N TYR A 196 6.77 -9.40 3.29
CA TYR A 196 7.66 -9.60 2.15
C TYR A 196 7.29 -10.94 1.51
N ILE A 197 7.00 -10.93 0.21
CA ILE A 197 6.73 -12.15 -0.56
C ILE A 197 8.00 -12.53 -1.30
N ASP A 198 8.55 -13.71 -0.98
CA ASP A 198 9.77 -14.23 -1.60
C ASP A 198 9.49 -14.92 -2.94
N VAL A 199 9.04 -14.14 -3.92
CA VAL A 199 8.74 -14.64 -5.27
C VAL A 199 9.96 -15.30 -5.89
N TYR A 200 11.18 -14.84 -5.56
CA TYR A 200 12.42 -15.43 -6.04
C TYR A 200 12.48 -16.92 -5.72
N ASN A 201 12.41 -17.24 -4.42
CA ASN A 201 12.52 -18.62 -3.95
C ASN A 201 11.33 -19.48 -4.39
N MET A 202 10.13 -18.91 -4.47
CA MET A 202 8.94 -19.62 -4.98
C MET A 202 9.14 -20.08 -6.43
N VAL A 203 9.59 -19.17 -7.29
CA VAL A 203 9.84 -19.44 -8.71
C VAL A 203 11.03 -20.37 -8.87
N ASP A 204 12.13 -20.15 -8.16
CA ASP A 204 13.33 -20.98 -8.22
C ASP A 204 13.03 -22.44 -7.84
N LYS A 205 12.31 -22.67 -6.74
CA LYS A 205 11.84 -24.02 -6.35
C LYS A 205 10.95 -24.66 -7.41
N THR A 206 10.12 -23.86 -8.08
CA THR A 206 9.24 -24.33 -9.16
C THR A 206 10.04 -24.73 -10.38
N ILE A 207 11.08 -23.98 -10.74
CA ILE A 207 11.97 -24.29 -11.85
C ILE A 207 12.79 -25.56 -11.56
N GLN A 208 13.26 -25.73 -10.32
CA GLN A 208 14.04 -26.90 -9.91
C GLN A 208 13.20 -28.18 -9.78
N ASN A 209 11.90 -28.06 -9.49
CA ASN A 209 11.01 -29.21 -9.34
C ASN A 209 9.63 -28.94 -9.99
N PRO A 210 9.56 -28.82 -11.32
CA PRO A 210 8.35 -28.38 -12.00
C PRO A 210 7.20 -29.39 -11.91
N GLN A 211 7.51 -30.69 -11.86
CA GLN A 211 6.51 -31.76 -11.78
C GLN A 211 5.70 -31.68 -10.47
N LYS A 212 6.34 -31.30 -9.35
CA LYS A 212 5.65 -31.08 -8.06
C LYS A 212 4.53 -30.04 -8.17
N TYR A 213 4.73 -29.02 -8.99
CA TYR A 213 3.76 -27.95 -9.23
C TYR A 213 2.93 -28.17 -10.51
N GLY A 214 3.09 -29.35 -11.15
CA GLY A 214 2.36 -29.78 -12.33
C GLY A 214 2.75 -29.04 -13.62
N PHE A 215 3.95 -28.48 -13.70
CA PHE A 215 4.51 -27.94 -14.93
C PHE A 215 5.37 -29.00 -15.63
N SER A 216 5.31 -29.04 -16.96
CA SER A 216 6.20 -29.86 -17.80
C SER A 216 7.09 -29.02 -18.70
N GLU A 217 6.83 -27.70 -18.81
CA GLU A 217 7.64 -26.77 -19.59
C GLU A 217 7.95 -25.52 -18.75
N THR A 218 9.25 -25.24 -18.55
CA THR A 218 9.76 -24.10 -17.77
C THR A 218 10.81 -23.28 -18.50
N SER A 219 11.18 -23.69 -19.71
CA SER A 219 12.21 -23.08 -20.54
C SER A 219 11.65 -22.16 -21.62
N LYS A 220 10.37 -22.32 -21.97
CA LYS A 220 9.68 -21.53 -23.00
C LYS A 220 8.35 -20.98 -22.52
N GLY A 221 7.94 -19.86 -23.12
CA GLY A 221 6.58 -19.34 -23.06
C GLY A 221 5.60 -20.16 -23.88
N CYS A 222 4.33 -20.11 -23.52
CA CYS A 222 3.23 -20.73 -24.27
C CYS A 222 2.90 -19.98 -25.57
N CYS A 223 3.19 -18.68 -25.63
CA CYS A 223 2.92 -17.82 -26.78
C CYS A 223 4.04 -17.82 -27.81
N GLY A 224 3.69 -17.89 -29.10
CA GLY A 224 4.61 -17.74 -30.22
C GLY A 224 5.66 -18.86 -30.24
N THR A 225 6.91 -18.49 -30.43
CA THR A 225 8.05 -19.40 -30.24
C THR A 225 8.36 -19.64 -28.76
N GLY A 226 7.94 -18.71 -27.90
CA GLY A 226 8.09 -18.77 -26.45
C GLY A 226 9.48 -18.37 -25.97
N THR A 227 10.34 -17.85 -26.85
CA THR A 227 11.75 -17.56 -26.55
C THR A 227 12.04 -16.07 -26.47
N ILE A 228 11.38 -15.25 -27.29
CA ILE A 228 11.61 -13.80 -27.36
C ILE A 228 10.34 -12.97 -27.28
N GLU A 229 9.18 -13.54 -27.56
CA GLU A 229 7.91 -12.83 -27.57
C GLU A 229 7.54 -12.42 -26.14
N TYR A 230 7.35 -11.12 -25.93
CA TYR A 230 6.90 -10.57 -24.65
C TYR A 230 5.75 -9.59 -24.84
N ALA A 231 4.82 -9.59 -23.89
CA ALA A 231 3.69 -8.65 -23.81
C ALA A 231 2.88 -8.56 -25.12
N GLY A 232 2.84 -7.37 -25.74
CA GLY A 232 2.00 -7.09 -26.91
C GLY A 232 2.37 -7.87 -28.18
N SER A 233 3.59 -8.40 -28.26
CA SER A 233 4.05 -9.20 -29.42
C SER A 233 3.34 -10.54 -29.56
N CYS A 234 2.65 -11.01 -28.51
CA CYS A 234 1.85 -12.23 -28.52
C CYS A 234 0.52 -12.14 -29.28
N LYS A 235 0.13 -10.95 -29.74
CA LYS A 235 -1.16 -10.75 -30.40
C LYS A 235 -1.15 -11.36 -31.80
N GLY A 236 -1.99 -12.38 -32.01
CA GLY A 236 -2.15 -13.03 -33.32
C GLY A 236 -1.14 -14.15 -33.61
N LEU A 237 -0.31 -14.52 -32.63
CA LEU A 237 0.58 -15.67 -32.73
C LEU A 237 -0.11 -16.96 -32.27
N SER A 238 0.43 -18.10 -32.69
CA SER A 238 0.03 -19.40 -32.18
C SER A 238 0.31 -19.49 -30.68
N THR A 239 -0.45 -20.35 -29.99
CA THR A 239 -0.28 -20.62 -28.56
C THR A 239 -0.20 -22.11 -28.33
N CYS A 240 0.41 -22.52 -27.22
CA CYS A 240 0.47 -23.90 -26.80
C CYS A 240 -0.93 -24.49 -26.52
N ALA A 241 -1.08 -25.81 -26.69
CA ALA A 241 -2.37 -26.48 -26.54
C ALA A 241 -2.90 -26.48 -25.09
N ASP A 242 -2.01 -26.59 -24.10
CA ASP A 242 -2.36 -26.56 -22.68
C ASP A 242 -1.43 -25.62 -21.90
N ARG A 243 -1.89 -24.38 -21.70
CA ARG A 243 -1.16 -23.36 -20.93
C ARG A 243 -0.93 -23.73 -19.47
N THR A 244 -1.67 -24.70 -18.92
CA THR A 244 -1.50 -25.12 -17.51
C THR A 244 -0.25 -25.97 -17.28
N LYS A 245 0.38 -26.43 -18.36
CA LYS A 245 1.65 -27.17 -18.33
C LYS A 245 2.88 -26.27 -18.40
N TYR A 246 2.71 -25.00 -18.74
CA TYR A 246 3.77 -24.02 -18.94
C TYR A 246 3.92 -23.12 -17.72
N LEU A 247 5.15 -22.91 -17.26
CA LEU A 247 5.46 -21.94 -16.22
C LEU A 247 5.29 -20.50 -16.73
N PHE A 248 5.67 -20.26 -17.98
CA PHE A 248 5.67 -18.95 -18.63
C PHE A 248 4.57 -18.82 -19.68
N TRP A 249 3.86 -17.70 -19.67
CA TRP A 249 2.92 -17.33 -20.72
C TRP A 249 3.65 -16.85 -21.97
N ASP A 250 4.59 -15.93 -21.78
CA ASP A 250 5.45 -15.37 -22.81
C ASP A 250 6.92 -15.45 -22.35
N ALA A 251 7.87 -14.86 -23.07
CA ALA A 251 9.29 -14.97 -22.76
C ALA A 251 9.73 -14.31 -21.43
N ALA A 252 8.83 -13.59 -20.72
CA ALA A 252 9.13 -12.88 -19.48
C ALA A 252 8.10 -13.12 -18.35
N HIS A 253 6.83 -13.31 -18.69
CA HIS A 253 5.72 -13.35 -17.74
C HIS A 253 5.23 -14.77 -17.49
N PHE A 254 4.79 -15.01 -16.26
CA PHE A 254 4.25 -16.30 -15.84
C PHE A 254 2.84 -16.58 -16.38
N THR A 255 2.46 -17.86 -16.41
CA THR A 255 1.06 -18.24 -16.66
C THR A 255 0.16 -17.95 -15.47
N GLU A 256 -1.15 -17.88 -15.70
CA GLU A 256 -2.17 -17.74 -14.65
C GLU A 256 -2.01 -18.79 -13.54
N LYS A 257 -1.66 -20.03 -13.90
CA LYS A 257 -1.44 -21.10 -12.93
C LYS A 257 -0.29 -20.78 -11.98
N MET A 258 0.82 -20.28 -12.49
CA MET A 258 1.96 -19.90 -11.64
C MET A 258 1.63 -18.67 -10.79
N TYR A 259 0.93 -17.67 -11.34
CA TYR A 259 0.44 -16.55 -10.53
C TYR A 259 -0.50 -17.00 -9.41
N LYS A 260 -1.32 -18.03 -9.63
CA LYS A 260 -2.16 -18.61 -8.58
C LYS A 260 -1.33 -19.26 -7.48
N ILE A 261 -0.29 -20.04 -7.83
CA ILE A 261 0.64 -20.63 -6.85
C ILE A 261 1.32 -19.53 -6.02
N ILE A 262 1.84 -18.49 -6.68
CA ILE A 262 2.46 -17.34 -5.99
C ILE A 262 1.45 -16.66 -5.07
N ALA A 263 0.20 -16.46 -5.51
CA ALA A 263 -0.84 -15.82 -4.71
C ALA A 263 -1.23 -16.65 -3.46
N ASP A 264 -1.34 -17.98 -3.62
CA ASP A 264 -1.69 -18.89 -2.52
C ASP A 264 -0.56 -18.94 -1.47
N GLU A 265 0.71 -19.02 -1.89
CA GLU A 265 1.86 -19.00 -0.97
C GLU A 265 2.10 -17.60 -0.35
N ALA A 266 1.86 -16.54 -1.11
CA ALA A 266 1.92 -15.17 -0.62
C ALA A 266 0.89 -14.92 0.47
N LEU A 267 -0.33 -15.46 0.33
CA LEU A 267 -1.39 -15.30 1.33
C LEU A 267 -0.97 -15.88 2.68
N THR A 268 -0.33 -17.06 2.69
CA THR A 268 0.22 -17.67 3.91
C THR A 268 1.30 -16.78 4.54
N SER A 269 2.25 -16.28 3.74
CA SER A 269 3.33 -15.40 4.22
C SER A 269 2.82 -14.07 4.78
N VAL A 270 1.75 -13.54 4.18
CA VAL A 270 1.05 -12.32 4.62
C VAL A 270 0.31 -12.58 5.93
N ILE A 271 -0.42 -13.71 6.04
CA ILE A 271 -1.13 -14.09 7.26
C ILE A 271 -0.14 -14.23 8.42
N GLU A 272 0.97 -14.95 8.24
CA GLU A 272 2.01 -15.11 9.27
C GLU A 272 2.67 -13.78 9.66
N SER A 273 2.89 -12.87 8.70
CA SER A 273 3.56 -11.58 8.92
C SER A 273 2.65 -10.49 9.49
N LEU A 274 1.33 -10.64 9.38
CA LEU A 274 0.34 -9.66 9.85
C LEU A 274 -0.34 -10.09 11.16
N LEU A 275 -0.36 -11.39 11.48
CA LEU A 275 -0.97 -11.94 12.70
C LEU A 275 0.01 -12.15 13.86
N ASN A 276 1.32 -12.28 13.59
CA ASN A 276 2.39 -12.25 14.59
C ASN A 276 2.98 -10.84 14.73
#